data_AF-A0A9W4R954-F1
#
_entry.id   AF-A0A9W4R954-F1
#
_cell.length_a   1.000
_cell.length_b   1.000
_cell.length_c   1.000
_cell.angle_alpha   90.00
_cell.angle_beta   90.00
_cell.angle_gamma   90.00
#
_symmetry.space_group_name_H-M   'P 1'
#
loop_
_entity.id
_entity.type
_entity.pdbx_description
1 polymer ?
#
loop_
_entity_poly.entity_id
_entity_poly.type
_entity_poly.pdbx_seq_one_letter_code
_entity_poly.pdbx_strand_id
1 'polypeptide(L)'
;MRKGLRLRSLSFHGPARKFATIPFGPGLNVIHGASNTGKSFIADAIDFMLGGKGPLRDIPERVGYDKILLAMETLDGHQFTLLRSTEGNAFRLFEGLYSDTLPEGEGTPLADTHSDRNEENLSAYLLAKLDLAHKRVRRNKRGDTNSLSFRNLARLVIINEEEIIQQRSPLSDGNYTADTTNTSVFKLLLTGVDDSALATAQPRSPEEQSRSAQLDLLDQLIESHRRQVKELAGPPDELEAQRERLGESMRSQGELLAVSETAFRDAATRRRDIARRVEEGRDRLTEITALLERFTLLDAHYSSDKERLRGIEEAGSLFGALGTGTCLFCGSAPEHHRKAECDFDVEKAVAAAQSEIRKIEIRQTELTQTIATLRKEAVSFERRLPMLEEQLDTVSGEIDRVVAPNLRQLRTAYRQLADKDGEVREALAIHRGLSDLEQRKAALEREGEVSGNGGNSLSDVDLPSSTADKFAGIVLSTLKAWHFPEIDRVHFDSKTRDLVINGKNRTSFGKGLRAITQAAFTVSLLQYCRQFETPHPGFIVLDSPLLSYREPEGDGDDLRGSDLNSHFFEFLAKLQADRQVLVVENTDPPAEIQASLQSVKFTKIEGVGRYGFFPIEPAPPT
;
A
#
# COMPACT_ATOMS: atom_id res chain seq x y z
N MET A 1 43.00 21.87 -14.83
CA MET A 1 41.69 22.56 -14.67
C MET A 1 41.77 23.66 -13.60
N ARG A 2 41.53 24.93 -13.94
CA ARG A 2 41.47 26.04 -12.95
C ARG A 2 40.10 26.26 -12.29
N LYS A 3 39.05 25.62 -12.83
CA LYS A 3 37.66 25.78 -12.35
C LYS A 3 37.24 24.57 -11.50
N GLY A 4 36.35 24.81 -10.56
CA GLY A 4 35.93 23.85 -9.55
C GLY A 4 35.35 24.58 -8.35
N LEU A 5 34.59 23.86 -7.55
CA LEU A 5 33.93 24.31 -6.34
C LEU A 5 34.53 23.57 -5.15
N ARG A 6 34.62 24.28 -4.04
CA ARG A 6 35.04 23.76 -2.74
C ARG A 6 33.99 24.14 -1.71
N LEU A 7 33.52 23.16 -0.95
CA LEU A 7 32.67 23.39 0.20
C LEU A 7 33.53 23.97 1.33
N ARG A 8 33.05 25.01 2.00
CA ARG A 8 33.76 25.67 3.11
C ARG A 8 33.06 25.46 4.44
N SER A 9 31.73 25.45 4.45
CA SER A 9 30.96 25.08 5.63
C SER A 9 29.51 24.78 5.28
N LEU A 10 28.88 23.91 6.07
CA LEU A 10 27.44 23.74 6.14
C LEU A 10 26.98 24.19 7.52
N SER A 11 25.98 25.06 7.59
CA SER A 11 25.42 25.54 8.86
C SER A 11 23.90 25.61 8.87
N PHE A 12 23.32 25.40 10.04
CA PHE A 12 21.89 25.51 10.31
C PHE A 12 21.66 26.62 11.33
N HIS A 13 20.65 27.44 11.03
CA HIS A 13 20.24 28.59 11.82
C HIS A 13 18.74 28.48 12.12
N GLY A 14 18.33 29.03 13.26
CA GLY A 14 16.96 28.96 13.74
C GLY A 14 16.66 30.04 14.75
N PRO A 15 15.40 30.50 14.86
CA PRO A 15 15.02 31.47 15.89
C PRO A 15 15.27 30.89 17.28
N ALA A 16 16.04 31.61 18.11
CA ALA A 16 16.38 31.22 19.48
C ALA A 16 17.14 29.89 19.64
N ARG A 17 17.69 29.31 18.56
CA ARG A 17 18.61 28.15 18.60
C ARG A 17 20.05 28.63 18.43
N LYS A 18 21.00 27.97 19.09
CA LYS A 18 22.43 28.16 18.77
C LYS A 18 22.71 27.56 17.40
N PHE A 19 23.44 28.26 16.53
CA PHE A 19 23.76 27.72 15.20
C PHE A 19 24.52 26.38 15.29
N ALA A 20 24.24 25.48 14.35
CA ALA A 20 25.01 24.25 14.15
C ALA A 20 25.88 24.43 12.90
N THR A 21 27.18 24.14 12.95
CA THR A 21 28.08 24.34 11.79
C THR A 21 29.11 23.24 11.69
N ILE A 22 29.40 22.80 10.48
CA ILE A 22 30.55 21.95 10.20
C ILE A 22 31.45 22.62 9.14
N PRO A 23 32.73 22.88 9.45
CA PRO A 23 33.67 23.45 8.50
C PRO A 23 34.25 22.37 7.59
N PHE A 24 34.64 22.77 6.39
CA PHE A 24 35.32 21.92 5.40
C PHE A 24 36.55 22.66 4.85
N GLY A 25 37.62 21.91 4.60
CA GLY A 25 38.86 22.38 4.00
C GLY A 25 39.21 21.66 2.69
N PRO A 26 40.33 22.02 2.04
CA PRO A 26 40.83 21.33 0.85
C PRO A 26 41.26 19.88 1.15
N GLY A 27 41.26 18.97 0.17
CA GLY A 27 41.68 17.58 0.41
C GLY A 27 40.63 16.77 1.19
N LEU A 28 41.11 15.87 2.05
CA LEU A 28 40.28 14.94 2.82
C LEU A 28 39.63 15.63 4.05
N ASN A 29 38.31 15.49 4.16
CA ASN A 29 37.52 15.87 5.32
C ASN A 29 36.83 14.60 5.84
N VAL A 30 36.94 14.31 7.14
CA VAL A 30 36.37 13.09 7.73
C VAL A 30 35.44 13.46 8.87
N ILE A 31 34.19 12.99 8.80
CA ILE A 31 33.24 13.08 9.91
C ILE A 31 33.00 11.67 10.40
N HIS A 32 33.47 11.36 11.61
CA HIS A 32 33.43 10.00 12.14
C HIS A 32 32.86 9.89 13.56
N GLY A 33 32.49 8.68 13.97
CA GLY A 33 32.10 8.37 15.35
C GLY A 33 30.70 7.77 15.49
N ALA A 34 30.12 7.87 16.69
CA ALA A 34 28.95 7.09 17.10
C ALA A 34 27.73 7.27 16.18
N SER A 35 26.97 6.20 15.92
CA SER A 35 25.75 6.24 15.09
C SER A 35 24.63 7.10 15.70
N ASN A 36 23.73 7.60 14.85
CA ASN A 36 22.63 8.51 15.21
C ASN A 36 23.13 9.82 15.86
N THR A 37 24.01 10.52 15.15
CA THR A 37 24.60 11.81 15.57
C THR A 37 24.51 12.88 14.48
N GLY A 38 23.74 12.63 13.41
CA GLY A 38 23.59 13.56 12.28
C GLY A 38 24.69 13.47 11.21
N LYS A 39 25.49 12.39 11.19
CA LYS A 39 26.56 12.16 10.21
C LYS A 39 26.04 12.06 8.77
N SER A 40 25.23 11.05 8.45
CA SER A 40 24.61 10.87 7.12
C SER A 40 23.72 12.06 6.73
N PHE A 41 23.09 12.71 7.72
CA PHE A 41 22.30 13.93 7.52
C PHE A 41 23.11 15.09 6.92
N ILE A 42 24.43 15.16 7.14
CA ILE A 42 25.28 16.19 6.51
C ILE A 42 25.35 15.97 4.99
N ALA A 43 25.46 14.72 4.53
CA ALA A 43 25.44 14.40 3.10
C ALA A 43 24.07 14.75 2.48
N ASP A 44 22.97 14.39 3.16
CA ASP A 44 21.60 14.75 2.75
C ASP A 44 21.43 16.27 2.64
N ALA A 45 21.93 17.03 3.61
CA ALA A 45 21.85 18.48 3.64
C ALA A 45 22.69 19.14 2.54
N ILE A 46 23.86 18.59 2.20
CA ILE A 46 24.65 19.05 1.06
C ILE A 46 23.89 18.78 -0.25
N ASP A 47 23.32 17.59 -0.45
CA ASP A 47 22.52 17.29 -1.65
C ASP A 47 21.31 18.22 -1.78
N PHE A 48 20.62 18.46 -0.67
CA PHE A 48 19.50 19.40 -0.59
C PHE A 48 19.92 20.83 -0.95
N MET A 49 21.06 21.30 -0.45
CA MET A 49 21.59 22.63 -0.78
C MET A 49 22.10 22.76 -2.22
N LEU A 50 22.26 21.65 -2.93
CA LEU A 50 22.66 21.60 -4.35
C LEU A 50 21.49 21.29 -5.29
N GLY A 51 20.25 21.46 -4.82
CA GLY A 51 19.03 21.35 -5.62
C GLY A 51 18.31 20.00 -5.52
N GLY A 52 18.56 19.21 -4.47
CA GLY A 52 17.76 18.03 -4.13
C GLY A 52 16.26 18.38 -3.98
N LYS A 53 15.39 17.48 -4.47
CA LYS A 53 13.92 17.59 -4.39
C LYS A 53 13.39 16.92 -3.12
N GLY A 54 12.33 17.49 -2.54
CA GLY A 54 11.69 17.02 -1.31
C GLY A 54 12.15 17.80 -0.08
N PRO A 55 11.37 17.82 1.01
CA PRO A 55 11.83 18.42 2.25
C PRO A 55 13.06 17.65 2.74
N LEU A 56 14.03 18.38 3.29
CA LEU A 56 15.16 17.76 3.96
C LEU A 56 14.63 16.84 5.08
N ARG A 57 15.21 15.64 5.21
CA ARG A 57 14.76 14.63 6.19
C ARG A 57 14.51 15.26 7.56
N ASP A 58 13.35 14.98 8.14
CA ASP A 58 13.02 15.51 9.47
C ASP A 58 13.66 14.64 10.56
N ILE A 59 14.43 15.28 11.45
CA ILE A 59 15.09 14.63 12.58
C ILE A 59 14.86 15.46 13.85
N PRO A 60 14.70 14.83 15.04
CA PRO A 60 14.40 15.56 16.27
C PRO A 60 15.39 16.67 16.59
N GLU A 61 16.67 16.45 16.30
CA GLU A 61 17.76 17.39 16.58
C GLU A 61 17.72 18.66 15.72
N ARG A 62 16.98 18.63 14.60
CA ARG A 62 16.79 19.77 13.67
C ARG A 62 15.62 20.68 14.08
N VAL A 63 14.76 20.26 15.02
CA VAL A 63 13.56 21.02 15.37
C VAL A 63 13.95 22.42 15.84
N GLY A 64 13.38 23.45 15.20
CA GLY A 64 13.66 24.86 15.50
C GLY A 64 14.75 25.49 14.64
N TYR A 65 15.40 24.76 13.73
CA TYR A 65 16.22 25.33 12.65
C TYR A 65 15.38 25.48 11.38
N ASP A 66 15.38 26.68 10.80
CA ASP A 66 14.54 27.06 9.64
C ASP A 66 15.37 27.49 8.41
N LYS A 67 16.67 27.75 8.59
CA LYS A 67 17.58 28.22 7.53
C LYS A 67 18.85 27.39 7.46
N ILE A 68 19.32 27.15 6.25
CA ILE A 68 20.57 26.44 5.96
C ILE A 68 21.48 27.37 5.16
N LEU A 69 22.75 27.48 5.55
CA LEU A 69 23.80 28.12 4.76
C LEU A 69 24.80 27.08 4.26
N LEU A 70 25.09 27.12 2.96
CA LEU A 70 26.19 26.38 2.34
C LEU A 70 27.19 27.39 1.79
N ALA A 71 28.32 27.54 2.48
CA ALA A 71 29.40 28.43 2.06
C ALA A 71 30.32 27.68 1.11
N MET A 72 30.62 28.29 -0.03
CA MET A 72 31.38 27.70 -1.13
C MET A 72 32.42 28.68 -1.66
N GLU A 73 33.49 28.12 -2.21
CA GLU A 73 34.56 28.88 -2.85
C GLU A 73 34.91 28.22 -4.18
N THR A 74 35.10 29.00 -5.22
CA THR A 74 35.64 28.47 -6.48
C THR A 74 37.16 28.32 -6.39
N LEU A 75 37.75 27.44 -7.19
CA LEU A 75 39.22 27.26 -7.19
C LEU A 75 40.01 28.51 -7.64
N ASP A 76 39.36 29.47 -8.29
CA ASP A 76 39.91 30.79 -8.62
C ASP A 76 39.65 31.85 -7.53
N GLY A 77 39.11 31.47 -6.37
CA GLY A 77 39.03 32.30 -5.16
C GLY A 77 37.75 33.10 -4.98
N HIS A 78 36.72 32.88 -5.81
CA HIS A 78 35.42 33.55 -5.65
C HIS A 78 34.63 32.87 -4.53
N GLN A 79 34.32 33.63 -3.48
CA GLN A 79 33.66 33.14 -2.27
C GLN A 79 32.20 33.58 -2.23
N PHE A 80 31.30 32.64 -1.99
CA PHE A 80 29.87 32.92 -1.92
C PHE A 80 29.16 31.95 -0.97
N THR A 81 27.98 32.33 -0.50
CA THR A 81 27.15 31.52 0.40
C THR A 81 25.73 31.42 -0.14
N LEU A 82 25.21 30.20 -0.18
CA LEU A 82 23.83 29.89 -0.54
C LEU A 82 23.00 29.76 0.74
N LEU A 83 21.88 30.46 0.81
CA LEU A 83 20.87 30.34 1.85
C LEU A 83 19.63 29.66 1.28
N ARG A 84 19.11 28.64 1.97
CA ARG A 84 17.82 28.00 1.66
C ARG A 84 17.00 27.80 2.94
N SER A 85 15.67 27.88 2.83
CA SER A 85 14.79 27.41 3.90
C SER A 85 14.86 25.89 4.01
N THR A 86 14.73 25.34 5.22
CA THR A 86 14.65 23.89 5.42
C THR A 86 13.42 23.25 4.81
N GLU A 87 12.35 24.03 4.62
CA GLU A 87 11.12 23.60 3.93
C GLU A 87 11.27 23.57 2.40
N GLY A 88 12.42 24.04 1.86
CA GLY A 88 12.70 24.13 0.43
C GLY A 88 12.47 25.53 -0.14
N ASN A 89 12.02 25.60 -1.39
CA ASN A 89 11.87 26.81 -2.20
C ASN A 89 13.20 27.40 -2.72
N ALA A 90 13.11 28.60 -3.27
CA ALA A 90 14.18 29.38 -3.86
C ALA A 90 15.36 29.64 -2.90
N PHE A 91 16.52 29.80 -3.49
CA PHE A 91 17.77 30.10 -2.82
C PHE A 91 18.01 31.61 -2.78
N ARG A 92 18.81 32.06 -1.82
CA ARG A 92 19.39 33.40 -1.81
C ARG A 92 20.91 33.29 -1.82
N LEU A 93 21.55 34.01 -2.74
CA LEU A 93 22.99 34.07 -2.89
C LEU A 93 23.54 35.31 -2.20
N PHE A 94 24.64 35.13 -1.46
CA PHE A 94 25.39 36.20 -0.82
C PHE A 94 26.88 36.08 -1.16
N GLU A 95 27.54 37.21 -1.39
CA GLU A 95 28.99 37.24 -1.60
C GLU A 95 29.74 37.13 -0.26
N GLY A 96 30.80 36.32 -0.23
CA GLY A 96 31.55 35.99 0.99
C GLY A 96 31.15 34.67 1.66
N LEU A 97 31.90 34.29 2.68
CA LEU A 97 31.70 33.05 3.45
C LEU A 97 30.98 33.35 4.77
N TYR A 98 29.72 32.95 4.88
CA TYR A 98 28.93 33.04 6.11
C TYR A 98 28.71 31.66 6.71
N SER A 99 28.79 31.55 8.05
CA SER A 99 28.67 30.25 8.74
C SER A 99 28.05 30.36 10.13
N ASP A 100 28.62 31.19 10.99
CA ASP A 100 28.21 31.42 12.38
C ASP A 100 27.14 32.52 12.52
N THR A 101 27.01 33.37 11.50
CA THR A 101 26.07 34.47 11.43
C THR A 101 25.28 34.42 10.13
N LEU A 102 24.02 34.88 10.19
CA LEU A 102 23.22 35.08 8.98
C LEU A 102 23.71 36.34 8.25
N PRO A 103 23.81 36.31 6.91
CA PRO A 103 24.21 37.48 6.13
C PRO A 103 23.17 38.61 6.23
N GLU A 104 23.65 39.86 6.20
CA GLU A 104 22.80 41.04 6.17
C GLU A 104 22.29 41.32 4.73
N GLY A 105 21.06 41.83 4.61
CA GLY A 105 20.43 42.16 3.32
C GLY A 105 19.58 41.04 2.73
N GLU A 106 18.99 41.29 1.55
CA GLU A 106 18.06 40.33 0.93
C GLU A 106 18.74 39.20 0.16
N GLY A 107 19.97 39.41 -0.32
CA GLY A 107 20.69 38.48 -1.19
C GLY A 107 20.08 38.42 -2.61
N THR A 108 20.81 37.82 -3.54
CA THR A 108 20.31 37.64 -4.92
C THR A 108 19.41 36.40 -4.97
N PRO A 109 18.13 36.52 -5.38
CA PRO A 109 17.25 35.36 -5.48
C PRO A 109 17.70 34.43 -6.61
N LEU A 110 17.69 33.13 -6.35
CA LEU A 110 17.95 32.08 -7.33
C LEU A 110 16.80 31.06 -7.28
N ALA A 111 16.13 30.83 -8.40
CA ALA A 111 15.11 29.80 -8.48
C ALA A 111 15.71 28.41 -8.18
N ASP A 112 14.91 27.55 -7.53
CA ASP A 112 15.28 26.18 -7.18
C ASP A 112 15.09 25.19 -8.35
N THR A 113 14.23 25.56 -9.31
CA THR A 113 13.96 24.77 -10.51
C THR A 113 14.86 25.21 -11.66
N HIS A 114 15.58 24.26 -12.25
CA HIS A 114 16.42 24.50 -13.42
C HIS A 114 15.57 24.86 -14.64
N SER A 115 15.96 25.93 -15.33
CA SER A 115 15.44 26.31 -16.64
C SER A 115 16.60 26.69 -17.56
N ASP A 116 16.53 26.28 -18.81
CA ASP A 116 17.49 26.69 -19.85
C ASP A 116 17.22 28.10 -20.40
N ARG A 117 16.02 28.64 -20.14
CA ARG A 117 15.59 29.98 -20.59
C ARG A 117 15.83 31.08 -19.55
N ASN A 118 16.03 30.70 -18.29
CA ASN A 118 16.23 31.64 -17.19
C ASN A 118 17.54 31.31 -16.48
N GLU A 119 18.53 32.20 -16.55
CA GLU A 119 19.83 32.03 -15.89
C GLU A 119 19.79 32.35 -14.38
N GLU A 120 18.70 32.94 -13.88
CA GLU A 120 18.50 33.29 -12.47
C GLU A 120 18.02 32.07 -11.64
N ASN A 121 18.76 30.96 -11.74
CA ASN A 121 18.50 29.74 -10.98
C ASN A 121 19.80 29.13 -10.43
N LEU A 122 19.69 28.36 -9.35
CA LEU A 122 20.86 27.77 -8.67
C LEU A 122 21.73 26.96 -9.63
N SER A 123 21.09 26.13 -10.46
CA SER A 123 21.77 25.21 -11.36
C SER A 123 22.57 25.99 -12.42
N ALA A 124 21.97 26.99 -13.06
CA ALA A 124 22.66 27.86 -14.02
C ALA A 124 23.84 28.60 -13.38
N TYR A 125 23.65 29.15 -12.17
CA TYR A 125 24.71 29.85 -11.44
C TYR A 125 25.92 28.94 -11.15
N LEU A 126 25.69 27.73 -10.61
CA LEU A 126 26.77 26.79 -10.31
C LEU A 126 27.44 26.23 -11.58
N LEU A 127 26.68 25.93 -12.64
CA LEU A 127 27.22 25.47 -13.91
C LEU A 127 28.09 26.52 -14.59
N ALA A 128 27.73 27.81 -14.49
CA ALA A 128 28.55 28.91 -15.01
C ALA A 128 29.92 28.98 -14.34
N LYS A 129 30.01 28.74 -13.02
CA LYS A 129 31.29 28.68 -12.29
C LYS A 129 32.17 27.49 -12.70
N LEU A 130 31.57 26.46 -13.31
CA LEU A 130 32.24 25.25 -13.80
C LEU A 130 32.51 25.25 -15.31
N ASP A 131 32.15 26.31 -16.04
CA ASP A 131 32.21 26.37 -17.52
C ASP A 131 31.34 25.29 -18.20
N LEU A 132 30.21 24.97 -17.57
CA LEU A 132 29.24 23.98 -18.03
C LEU A 132 27.88 24.60 -18.37
N ALA A 133 27.82 25.94 -18.48
CA ALA A 133 26.63 26.65 -18.90
C ALA A 133 26.20 26.23 -20.32
N HIS A 134 24.89 26.12 -20.54
CA HIS A 134 24.24 25.74 -21.81
C HIS A 134 24.63 24.38 -22.41
N LYS A 135 25.44 23.57 -21.73
CA LYS A 135 25.77 22.21 -22.17
C LYS A 135 24.52 21.34 -22.25
N ARG A 136 24.47 20.40 -23.19
CA ARG A 136 23.34 19.50 -23.39
C ARG A 136 23.74 18.04 -23.25
N VAL A 137 22.88 17.24 -22.65
CA VAL A 137 23.11 15.80 -22.43
C VAL A 137 22.00 14.99 -23.09
N ARG A 138 22.36 13.86 -23.72
CA ARG A 138 21.39 12.98 -24.37
C ARG A 138 20.45 12.35 -23.33
N ARG A 139 19.15 12.47 -23.58
CA ARG A 139 18.06 11.95 -22.74
C ARG A 139 17.66 10.53 -23.11
N ASN A 140 17.79 10.13 -24.38
CA ASN A 140 17.34 8.83 -24.87
C ASN A 140 18.23 8.26 -25.98
N LYS A 141 18.01 6.98 -26.31
CA LYS A 141 18.71 6.28 -27.40
C LYS A 141 18.43 6.87 -28.79
N ARG A 142 17.51 7.83 -28.94
CA ARG A 142 17.21 8.47 -30.23
C ARG A 142 18.08 9.70 -30.51
N GLY A 143 18.77 10.22 -29.50
CA GLY A 143 19.63 11.40 -29.63
C GLY A 143 18.99 12.70 -29.14
N ASP A 144 17.75 12.65 -28.62
CA ASP A 144 17.12 13.82 -28.02
C ASP A 144 17.96 14.29 -26.82
N THR A 145 18.07 15.59 -26.65
CA THR A 145 18.90 16.19 -25.60
C THR A 145 18.10 17.05 -24.64
N ASN A 146 18.48 17.02 -23.36
CA ASN A 146 18.04 17.99 -22.35
C ASN A 146 19.19 18.96 -22.03
N SER A 147 18.87 20.15 -21.53
CA SER A 147 19.88 21.03 -20.94
C SER A 147 20.50 20.37 -19.70
N LEU A 148 21.81 20.43 -19.56
CA LEU A 148 22.50 19.99 -18.35
C LEU A 148 22.02 20.81 -17.16
N SER A 149 21.71 20.13 -16.06
CA SER A 149 21.45 20.75 -14.76
C SER A 149 22.53 20.36 -13.76
N PHE A 150 22.79 21.20 -12.76
CA PHE A 150 23.73 20.88 -11.69
C PHE A 150 23.33 19.62 -10.92
N ARG A 151 22.02 19.31 -10.85
CA ARG A 151 21.53 18.07 -10.24
C ARG A 151 22.08 16.82 -10.94
N ASN A 152 22.26 16.88 -12.27
CA ASN A 152 22.86 15.79 -13.03
C ASN A 152 24.32 15.53 -12.60
N LEU A 153 25.06 16.59 -12.22
CA LEU A 153 26.42 16.48 -11.71
C LEU A 153 26.45 16.03 -10.25
N ALA A 154 25.65 16.66 -9.39
CA ALA A 154 25.58 16.43 -7.94
C ALA A 154 25.44 14.93 -7.62
N ARG A 155 24.64 14.23 -8.43
CA ARG A 155 24.43 12.80 -8.29
C ARG A 155 25.68 11.93 -8.48
N LEU A 156 26.58 12.30 -9.39
CA LEU A 156 27.80 11.52 -9.60
C LEU A 156 28.88 11.82 -8.54
N VAL A 157 28.70 12.89 -7.76
CA VAL A 157 29.68 13.36 -6.77
C VAL A 157 29.21 13.20 -5.32
N ILE A 158 27.91 12.97 -5.07
CA ILE A 158 27.36 12.71 -3.74
C ILE A 158 26.78 11.31 -3.73
N ILE A 159 27.43 10.40 -3.01
CA ILE A 159 27.00 9.01 -2.86
C ILE A 159 26.59 8.82 -1.40
N ASN A 160 25.29 8.63 -1.16
CA ASN A 160 24.74 8.41 0.17
C ASN A 160 24.90 6.93 0.61
N GLU A 161 24.62 6.65 1.89
CA GLU A 161 24.78 5.31 2.48
C GLU A 161 23.93 4.23 1.78
N GLU A 162 22.76 4.59 1.26
CA GLU A 162 21.88 3.65 0.52
C GLU A 162 22.42 3.36 -0.88
N GLU A 163 22.91 4.36 -1.60
CA GLU A 163 23.42 4.25 -2.97
C GLU A 163 24.75 3.52 -3.02
N ILE A 164 25.62 3.71 -2.02
CA ILE A 164 26.99 3.19 -2.06
C ILE A 164 27.05 1.66 -2.13
N ILE A 165 26.04 0.97 -1.58
CA ILE A 165 25.99 -0.50 -1.46
C ILE A 165 25.15 -1.21 -2.54
N GLN A 166 24.47 -0.46 -3.40
CA GLN A 166 23.45 -1.01 -4.33
C GLN A 166 24.03 -1.92 -5.42
N GLN A 167 23.21 -2.89 -5.84
CA GLN A 167 23.49 -3.83 -6.93
C GLN A 167 23.12 -3.26 -8.32
N ARG A 168 23.52 -2.02 -8.60
CA ARG A 168 23.32 -1.37 -9.90
C ARG A 168 24.54 -0.52 -10.28
N SER A 169 24.64 -0.10 -11.53
CA SER A 169 25.74 0.77 -11.98
C SER A 169 25.80 2.07 -11.16
N PRO A 170 27.01 2.63 -10.88
CA PRO A 170 27.19 4.00 -10.39
C PRO A 170 26.47 5.07 -11.23
N LEU A 171 26.10 4.74 -12.48
CA LEU A 171 25.42 5.62 -13.43
C LEU A 171 23.90 5.38 -13.47
N SER A 172 23.33 4.57 -12.56
CA SER A 172 21.89 4.23 -12.53
C SER A 172 21.21 4.55 -11.20
N ASP A 173 19.97 5.02 -11.24
CA ASP A 173 19.12 5.38 -10.07
C ASP A 173 17.97 4.40 -9.92
N GLY A 174 18.00 3.31 -10.71
CA GLY A 174 16.87 2.40 -10.84
C GLY A 174 15.78 2.92 -11.77
N ASN A 175 15.91 4.13 -12.32
CA ASN A 175 15.06 4.61 -13.40
C ASN A 175 15.80 4.49 -14.74
N TYR A 176 15.48 3.43 -15.50
CA TYR A 176 16.09 3.14 -16.80
C TYR A 176 16.00 4.31 -17.80
N THR A 177 15.00 5.20 -17.67
CA THR A 177 14.89 6.39 -18.52
C THR A 177 15.94 7.46 -18.19
N ALA A 178 16.38 7.54 -16.94
CA ALA A 178 17.41 8.46 -16.49
C ALA A 178 18.83 7.95 -16.78
N ASP A 179 19.03 6.63 -16.90
CA ASP A 179 20.34 6.02 -17.13
C ASP A 179 21.06 6.60 -18.36
N THR A 180 20.34 6.84 -19.47
CA THR A 180 20.93 7.47 -20.67
C THR A 180 21.44 8.88 -20.36
N THR A 181 20.72 9.64 -19.55
CA THR A 181 21.15 10.99 -19.15
C THR A 181 22.41 10.91 -18.28
N ASN A 182 22.46 10.00 -17.32
CA ASN A 182 23.62 9.85 -16.44
C ASN A 182 24.86 9.37 -17.19
N THR A 183 24.71 8.43 -18.13
CA THR A 183 25.83 7.99 -18.99
C THR A 183 26.32 9.14 -19.87
N SER A 184 25.42 10.00 -20.35
CA SER A 184 25.79 11.17 -21.13
C SER A 184 26.51 12.22 -20.31
N VAL A 185 26.11 12.42 -19.04
CA VAL A 185 26.83 13.28 -18.10
C VAL A 185 28.21 12.71 -17.79
N PHE A 186 28.31 11.40 -17.55
CA PHE A 186 29.60 10.73 -17.34
C PHE A 186 30.52 10.89 -18.55
N LYS A 187 30.00 10.70 -19.77
CA LYS A 187 30.73 10.98 -21.02
C LYS A 187 31.19 12.44 -21.09
N LEU A 188 30.32 13.40 -20.76
CA LEU A 188 30.66 14.82 -20.72
C LEU A 188 31.80 15.09 -19.71
N LEU A 189 31.77 14.48 -18.53
CA LEU A 189 32.82 14.62 -17.52
C LEU A 189 34.15 14.02 -17.99
N LEU A 190 34.12 12.88 -18.68
CA LEU A 190 35.34 12.24 -19.17
C LEU A 190 35.91 12.88 -20.45
N THR A 191 35.09 13.50 -21.29
CA THR A 191 35.53 14.00 -22.61
C THR A 191 35.52 15.53 -22.71
N GLY A 192 34.78 16.23 -21.86
CA GLY A 192 34.49 17.66 -21.99
C GLY A 192 33.54 18.01 -23.15
N VAL A 193 33.11 17.01 -23.93
CA VAL A 193 32.23 17.18 -25.09
C VAL A 193 30.80 16.83 -24.71
N ASP A 194 29.88 17.74 -25.01
CA ASP A 194 28.46 17.55 -24.77
C ASP A 194 27.75 16.99 -26.02
N ASP A 195 26.47 16.65 -25.89
CA ASP A 195 25.72 16.03 -26.98
C ASP A 195 24.97 17.06 -27.85
N SER A 196 25.37 18.33 -27.79
CA SER A 196 24.73 19.42 -28.54
C SER A 196 24.67 19.16 -30.05
N ALA A 197 25.68 18.50 -30.62
CA ALA A 197 25.73 18.13 -32.04
C ALA A 197 24.70 17.05 -32.47
N LEU A 198 24.14 16.28 -31.53
CA LEU A 198 23.08 15.29 -31.83
C LEU A 198 21.73 15.96 -32.13
N ALA A 199 21.52 17.20 -31.68
CA ALA A 199 20.28 17.94 -31.91
C ALA A 199 20.05 18.33 -33.39
N THR A 200 21.02 18.07 -34.28
CA THR A 200 20.96 18.36 -35.72
C THR A 200 20.45 17.21 -36.58
N ALA A 201 20.00 16.09 -36.01
CA ALA A 201 19.33 15.04 -36.78
C ALA A 201 17.92 15.50 -37.19
N GLN A 202 17.66 15.57 -38.49
CA GLN A 202 16.43 16.08 -39.11
C GLN A 202 15.15 15.56 -38.42
N PRO A 203 14.09 16.39 -38.27
CA PRO A 203 12.81 15.91 -37.77
C PRO A 203 12.24 14.86 -38.74
N ARG A 204 12.09 13.63 -38.24
CA ARG A 204 11.41 12.54 -38.94
C ARG A 204 9.94 12.86 -39.18
N SER A 205 9.34 12.20 -40.18
CA SER A 205 7.93 12.32 -40.49
C SER A 205 7.06 11.89 -39.28
N PRO A 206 5.84 12.43 -39.13
CA PRO A 206 4.93 12.09 -38.01
C PRO A 206 4.65 10.58 -37.86
N GLU A 207 4.70 9.83 -38.97
CA GLU A 207 4.46 8.38 -39.00
C GLU A 207 5.60 7.58 -38.34
N GLU A 208 6.86 7.97 -38.56
CA GLU A 208 8.02 7.33 -37.94
C GLU A 208 8.10 7.64 -36.44
N GLN A 209 7.69 8.84 -36.03
CA GLN A 209 7.60 9.23 -34.61
C GLN A 209 6.51 8.43 -33.88
N SER A 210 5.32 8.30 -34.50
CA SER A 210 4.21 7.53 -33.95
C SER A 210 4.55 6.05 -33.78
N ARG A 211 5.14 5.43 -34.79
CA ARG A 211 5.57 4.03 -34.77
C ARG A 211 6.63 3.76 -33.71
N SER A 212 7.62 4.63 -33.61
CA SER A 212 8.68 4.47 -32.63
C SER A 212 8.14 4.65 -31.21
N ALA A 213 7.18 5.55 -30.99
CA ALA A 213 6.48 5.65 -29.70
C ALA A 213 5.68 4.38 -29.37
N GLN A 214 5.06 3.75 -30.37
CA GLN A 214 4.35 2.48 -30.21
C GLN A 214 5.29 1.33 -29.84
N LEU A 215 6.48 1.24 -30.45
CA LEU A 215 7.47 0.22 -30.12
C LEU A 215 8.03 0.37 -28.70
N ASP A 216 8.40 1.59 -28.28
CA ASP A 216 8.87 1.85 -26.90
C ASP A 216 7.77 1.52 -25.87
N LEU A 217 6.51 1.81 -26.19
CA LEU A 217 5.38 1.45 -25.34
C LEU A 217 5.20 -0.07 -25.25
N LEU A 218 5.30 -0.78 -26.38
CA LEU A 218 5.22 -2.24 -26.42
C LEU A 218 6.36 -2.88 -25.61
N ASP A 219 7.57 -2.35 -25.67
CA ASP A 219 8.70 -2.83 -24.86
C ASP A 219 8.45 -2.68 -23.35
N GLN A 220 7.90 -1.54 -22.93
CA GLN A 220 7.52 -1.33 -21.53
C GLN A 220 6.42 -2.31 -21.09
N LEU A 221 5.43 -2.55 -21.94
CA LEU A 221 4.33 -3.46 -21.65
C LEU A 221 4.80 -4.93 -21.59
N ILE A 222 5.66 -5.35 -22.52
CA ILE A 222 6.27 -6.70 -22.55
C ILE A 222 7.08 -6.93 -21.27
N GLU A 223 7.92 -5.98 -20.87
CA GLU A 223 8.75 -6.13 -19.68
C GLU A 223 7.92 -6.17 -18.39
N SER A 224 6.85 -5.37 -18.32
CA SER A 224 5.87 -5.44 -17.23
C SER A 224 5.22 -6.82 -17.15
N HIS A 225 4.77 -7.37 -18.28
CA HIS A 225 4.13 -8.70 -18.31
C HIS A 225 5.15 -9.81 -17.99
N ARG A 226 6.40 -9.70 -18.43
CA ARG A 226 7.48 -10.65 -18.07
C ARG A 226 7.77 -10.68 -16.56
N ARG A 227 7.77 -9.51 -15.91
CA ARG A 227 7.93 -9.44 -14.44
C ARG A 227 6.75 -10.11 -13.74
N GLN A 228 5.53 -9.82 -14.18
CA GLN A 228 4.32 -10.46 -13.63
C GLN A 228 4.35 -11.98 -13.81
N VAL A 229 4.78 -12.50 -14.97
CA VAL A 229 4.97 -13.93 -15.19
C VAL A 229 5.99 -14.50 -14.21
N LYS A 230 7.15 -13.84 -14.01
CA LYS A 230 8.21 -14.33 -13.13
C LYS A 230 7.80 -14.37 -11.65
N GLU A 231 6.95 -13.45 -11.21
CA GLU A 231 6.48 -13.35 -9.82
C GLU A 231 5.26 -14.23 -9.54
N LEU A 232 4.39 -14.45 -10.53
CA LEU A 232 3.04 -14.99 -10.30
C LEU A 232 2.75 -16.31 -11.04
N ALA A 233 3.58 -16.75 -11.99
CA ALA A 233 3.25 -17.87 -12.88
C ALA A 233 4.38 -18.91 -13.03
N GLY A 234 3.99 -20.19 -12.96
CA GLY A 234 4.81 -21.31 -13.44
C GLY A 234 4.72 -21.47 -14.97
N PRO A 235 5.34 -22.51 -15.54
CA PRO A 235 5.27 -22.78 -16.98
C PRO A 235 3.82 -22.88 -17.49
N PRO A 236 3.48 -22.32 -18.68
CA PRO A 236 2.11 -22.29 -19.19
C PRO A 236 1.51 -23.70 -19.37
N ASP A 237 2.31 -24.68 -19.79
CA ASP A 237 1.86 -26.08 -19.95
C ASP A 237 1.44 -26.71 -18.62
N GLU A 238 2.14 -26.38 -17.52
CA GLU A 238 1.80 -26.86 -16.17
C GLU A 238 0.52 -26.18 -15.65
N LEU A 239 0.32 -24.90 -15.96
CA LEU A 239 -0.88 -24.14 -15.61
C LEU A 239 -2.11 -24.65 -16.37
N GLU A 240 -1.97 -25.00 -17.65
CA GLU A 240 -3.06 -25.59 -18.44
C GLU A 240 -3.44 -26.98 -17.90
N ALA A 241 -2.46 -27.83 -17.59
CA ALA A 241 -2.69 -29.13 -16.96
C ALA A 241 -3.28 -29.02 -15.53
N GLN A 242 -2.91 -27.99 -14.78
CA GLN A 242 -3.51 -27.69 -13.48
C GLN A 242 -4.97 -27.26 -13.64
N ARG A 243 -5.26 -26.41 -14.63
CA ARG A 243 -6.61 -25.93 -14.93
C ARG A 243 -7.56 -27.06 -15.32
N GLU A 244 -7.09 -28.01 -16.11
CA GLU A 244 -7.89 -29.18 -16.50
C GLU A 244 -8.29 -30.02 -15.27
N ARG A 245 -7.32 -30.33 -14.39
CA ARG A 245 -7.56 -31.03 -13.12
C ARG A 245 -8.51 -30.27 -12.18
N LEU A 246 -8.37 -28.95 -12.09
CA LEU A 246 -9.29 -28.10 -11.33
C LEU A 246 -10.70 -28.14 -11.92
N GLY A 247 -10.83 -28.08 -13.25
CA GLY A 247 -12.10 -28.19 -13.95
C GLY A 247 -12.85 -29.50 -13.67
N GLU A 248 -12.15 -30.64 -13.68
CA GLU A 248 -12.73 -31.93 -13.29
C GLU A 248 -13.18 -31.97 -11.83
N SER A 249 -12.34 -31.44 -10.94
CA SER A 249 -12.65 -31.34 -9.50
C SER A 249 -13.85 -30.42 -9.24
N MET A 250 -13.97 -29.31 -9.97
CA MET A 250 -15.10 -28.40 -9.88
C MET A 250 -16.40 -29.01 -10.42
N ARG A 251 -16.34 -29.81 -11.49
CA ARG A 251 -17.53 -30.53 -11.99
C ARG A 251 -18.06 -31.51 -10.97
N SER A 252 -17.19 -32.37 -10.43
CA SER A 252 -17.60 -33.37 -9.43
C SER A 252 -18.12 -32.73 -8.14
N GLN A 253 -17.46 -31.69 -7.62
CA GLN A 253 -17.94 -30.93 -6.45
C GLN A 253 -19.23 -30.15 -6.74
N GLY A 254 -19.38 -29.65 -7.97
CA GLY A 254 -20.59 -28.95 -8.42
C GLY A 254 -21.81 -29.86 -8.46
N GLU A 255 -21.65 -31.11 -8.92
CA GLU A 255 -22.71 -32.13 -8.89
C GLU A 255 -23.13 -32.47 -7.46
N LEU A 256 -22.17 -32.70 -6.56
CA LEU A 256 -22.43 -32.94 -5.14
C LEU A 256 -23.14 -31.77 -4.47
N LEU A 257 -22.70 -30.53 -4.77
CA LEU A 257 -23.32 -29.32 -4.26
C LEU A 257 -24.77 -29.19 -4.74
N ALA A 258 -25.04 -29.44 -6.02
CA ALA A 258 -26.39 -29.39 -6.57
C ALA A 258 -27.34 -30.39 -5.88
N VAL A 259 -26.87 -31.63 -5.63
CA VAL A 259 -27.63 -32.65 -4.90
C VAL A 259 -27.87 -32.24 -3.43
N SER A 260 -26.88 -31.63 -2.78
CA SER A 260 -27.03 -31.16 -1.40
C SER A 260 -27.99 -29.96 -1.31
N GLU A 261 -27.99 -29.07 -2.30
CA GLU A 261 -28.89 -27.92 -2.37
C GLU A 261 -30.36 -28.33 -2.59
N THR A 262 -30.61 -29.34 -3.43
CA THR A 262 -31.97 -29.89 -3.60
C THR A 262 -32.45 -30.53 -2.31
N ALA A 263 -31.62 -31.36 -1.67
CA ALA A 263 -31.95 -31.98 -0.37
C ALA A 263 -32.27 -30.93 0.71
N PHE A 264 -31.49 -29.84 0.79
CA PHE A 264 -31.76 -28.73 1.69
C PHE A 264 -33.08 -28.03 1.39
N ARG A 265 -33.35 -27.75 0.11
CA ARG A 265 -34.60 -27.09 -0.32
C ARG A 265 -35.83 -27.94 0.03
N ASP A 266 -35.74 -29.25 -0.17
CA ASP A 266 -36.82 -30.19 0.12
C ASP A 266 -37.05 -30.31 1.63
N ALA A 267 -35.98 -30.43 2.43
CA ALA A 267 -36.08 -30.43 3.89
C ALA A 267 -36.65 -29.10 4.42
N ALA A 268 -36.18 -27.96 3.92
CA ALA A 268 -36.68 -26.64 4.33
C ALA A 268 -38.15 -26.41 3.95
N THR A 269 -38.59 -26.96 2.82
CA THR A 269 -40.01 -26.91 2.41
C THR A 269 -40.86 -27.80 3.29
N ARG A 270 -40.43 -29.04 3.57
CA ARG A 270 -41.09 -29.93 4.54
C ARG A 270 -41.22 -29.28 5.92
N ARG A 271 -40.15 -28.64 6.43
CA ARG A 271 -40.18 -27.93 7.71
C ARG A 271 -41.24 -26.83 7.73
N ARG A 272 -41.30 -26.01 6.67
CA ARG A 272 -42.29 -24.93 6.55
C ARG A 272 -43.72 -25.46 6.53
N ASP A 273 -43.98 -26.52 5.77
CA ASP A 273 -45.31 -27.12 5.68
C ASP A 273 -45.76 -27.73 7.01
N ILE A 274 -44.86 -28.42 7.74
CA ILE A 274 -45.17 -28.97 9.05
C ILE A 274 -45.41 -27.84 10.06
N ALA A 275 -44.56 -26.81 10.09
CA ALA A 275 -44.72 -25.66 10.98
C ALA A 275 -46.07 -24.96 10.76
N ARG A 276 -46.45 -24.73 9.50
CA ARG A 276 -47.76 -24.17 9.14
C ARG A 276 -48.91 -25.03 9.66
N ARG A 277 -48.83 -26.35 9.50
CA ARG A 277 -49.88 -27.28 10.00
C ARG A 277 -49.96 -27.32 11.54
N VAL A 278 -48.83 -27.15 12.23
CA VAL A 278 -48.81 -27.02 13.70
C VAL A 278 -49.51 -25.73 14.12
N GLU A 279 -49.20 -24.60 13.48
CA GLU A 279 -49.82 -23.30 13.74
C GLU A 279 -51.33 -23.34 13.47
N GLU A 280 -51.75 -23.77 12.27
CA GLU A 280 -53.17 -23.93 11.90
C GLU A 280 -53.92 -24.86 12.89
N GLY A 281 -53.26 -25.93 13.35
CA GLY A 281 -53.83 -26.87 14.33
C GLY A 281 -53.97 -26.26 15.74
N ARG A 282 -53.00 -25.48 16.19
CA ARG A 282 -53.04 -24.78 17.49
C ARG A 282 -54.10 -23.68 17.50
N ASP A 283 -54.20 -22.92 16.41
CA ASP A 283 -55.21 -21.88 16.26
C ASP A 283 -56.62 -22.48 16.29
N ARG A 284 -56.84 -23.57 15.53
CA ARG A 284 -58.12 -24.27 15.52
C ARG A 284 -58.48 -24.88 16.87
N LEU A 285 -57.50 -25.47 17.58
CA LEU A 285 -57.74 -26.00 18.93
C LEU A 285 -58.13 -24.87 19.91
N THR A 286 -57.46 -23.72 19.81
CA THR A 286 -57.77 -22.54 20.64
C THR A 286 -59.18 -22.02 20.37
N GLU A 287 -59.57 -21.93 19.09
CA GLU A 287 -60.92 -21.54 18.67
C GLU A 287 -61.98 -22.51 19.21
N ILE A 288 -61.76 -23.82 19.07
CA ILE A 288 -62.68 -24.85 19.55
C ILE A 288 -62.85 -24.76 21.07
N THR A 289 -61.75 -24.61 21.82
CA THR A 289 -61.81 -24.47 23.28
C THR A 289 -62.63 -23.26 23.69
N ALA A 290 -62.42 -22.11 23.06
CA ALA A 290 -63.21 -20.90 23.32
C ALA A 290 -64.70 -21.07 22.96
N LEU A 291 -65.02 -21.77 21.87
CA LEU A 291 -66.41 -22.09 21.50
C LEU A 291 -67.07 -23.03 22.51
N LEU A 292 -66.35 -24.06 22.97
CA LEU A 292 -66.84 -25.01 23.96
C LEU A 292 -67.16 -24.33 25.30
N GLU A 293 -66.32 -23.40 25.76
CA GLU A 293 -66.59 -22.59 26.96
C GLU A 293 -67.89 -21.77 26.80
N ARG A 294 -68.03 -21.07 25.67
CA ARG A 294 -69.24 -20.27 25.37
C ARG A 294 -70.50 -21.12 25.27
N PHE A 295 -70.42 -22.29 24.62
CA PHE A 295 -71.56 -23.19 24.47
C PHE A 295 -71.95 -23.87 25.78
N THR A 296 -70.98 -24.17 26.64
CA THR A 296 -71.27 -24.67 27.99
C THR A 296 -72.02 -23.62 28.82
N LEU A 297 -71.63 -22.34 28.72
CA LEU A 297 -72.35 -21.23 29.36
C LEU A 297 -73.75 -21.05 28.78
N LEU A 298 -73.91 -21.15 27.46
CA LEU A 298 -75.21 -21.07 26.80
C LEU A 298 -76.15 -22.20 27.25
N ASP A 299 -75.64 -23.42 27.41
CA ASP A 299 -76.44 -24.55 27.90
C ASP A 299 -76.89 -24.35 29.36
N ALA A 300 -76.03 -23.80 30.21
CA ALA A 300 -76.38 -23.39 31.56
C ALA A 300 -77.47 -22.30 31.58
N HIS A 301 -77.38 -21.33 30.65
CA HIS A 301 -78.42 -20.30 30.50
C HIS A 301 -79.76 -20.90 30.06
N TYR A 302 -79.76 -21.83 29.10
CA TYR A 302 -80.98 -22.53 28.70
C TYR A 302 -81.59 -23.35 29.84
N SER A 303 -80.76 -24.01 30.65
CA SER A 303 -81.23 -24.77 31.82
C SER A 303 -81.91 -23.85 32.84
N SER A 304 -81.29 -22.71 33.15
CA SER A 304 -81.86 -21.69 34.04
C SER A 304 -83.18 -21.10 33.50
N ASP A 305 -83.22 -20.76 32.21
CA ASP A 305 -84.45 -20.21 31.60
C ASP A 305 -85.58 -21.25 31.56
N LYS A 306 -85.25 -22.52 31.33
CA LYS A 306 -86.20 -23.63 31.41
C LYS A 306 -86.76 -23.81 32.83
N GLU A 307 -85.92 -23.74 33.86
CA GLU A 307 -86.38 -23.79 35.27
C GLU A 307 -87.32 -22.62 35.58
N ARG A 308 -86.97 -21.41 35.14
CA ARG A 308 -87.82 -20.22 35.29
C ARG A 308 -89.18 -20.39 34.61
N LEU A 309 -89.21 -20.90 33.37
CA LEU A 309 -90.45 -21.15 32.63
C LEU A 309 -91.29 -22.28 33.24
N ARG A 310 -90.66 -23.34 33.76
CA ARG A 310 -91.34 -24.39 34.52
C ARG A 310 -91.97 -23.85 35.79
N GLY A 311 -91.31 -22.93 36.49
CA GLY A 311 -91.90 -22.22 37.63
C GLY A 311 -93.17 -21.44 37.25
N ILE A 312 -93.20 -20.83 36.07
CA ILE A 312 -94.39 -20.15 35.54
C ILE A 312 -95.50 -21.16 35.19
N GLU A 313 -95.15 -22.27 34.55
CA GLU A 313 -96.08 -23.36 34.22
C GLU A 313 -96.71 -23.98 35.48
N GLU A 314 -95.89 -24.33 36.48
CA GLU A 314 -96.33 -24.91 37.75
C GLU A 314 -97.19 -23.94 38.54
N ALA A 315 -96.74 -22.68 38.71
CA ALA A 315 -97.51 -21.67 39.41
C ALA A 315 -98.86 -21.43 38.71
N GLY A 316 -98.86 -21.28 37.38
CA GLY A 316 -100.08 -21.09 36.60
C GLY A 316 -101.06 -22.26 36.73
N SER A 317 -100.54 -23.49 36.71
CA SER A 317 -101.36 -24.71 36.89
C SER A 317 -101.95 -24.80 38.30
N LEU A 318 -101.17 -24.48 39.33
CA LEU A 318 -101.64 -24.45 40.72
C LEU A 318 -102.69 -23.36 40.94
N PHE A 319 -102.48 -22.15 40.39
CA PHE A 319 -103.48 -21.08 40.44
C PHE A 319 -104.78 -21.48 39.73
N GLY A 320 -104.69 -22.17 38.59
CA GLY A 320 -105.86 -22.74 37.91
C GLY A 320 -106.60 -23.76 38.76
N ALA A 321 -105.88 -24.66 39.44
CA ALA A 321 -106.47 -25.73 40.27
C ALA A 321 -107.07 -25.24 41.60
N LEU A 322 -106.53 -24.17 42.19
CA LEU A 322 -107.05 -23.57 43.42
C LEU A 322 -108.48 -23.03 43.27
N GLY A 323 -108.90 -22.75 42.02
CA GLY A 323 -110.23 -22.25 41.71
C GLY A 323 -110.52 -20.90 42.37
N THR A 324 -111.77 -20.45 42.26
CA THR A 324 -112.22 -19.25 42.97
C THR A 324 -112.67 -19.63 44.38
N GLY A 325 -111.75 -19.54 45.34
CA GLY A 325 -112.04 -19.71 46.76
C GLY A 325 -112.34 -18.38 47.47
N THR A 326 -112.79 -18.47 48.73
CA THR A 326 -112.82 -17.32 49.64
C THR A 326 -111.40 -16.75 49.79
N CYS A 327 -111.25 -15.43 49.79
CA CYS A 327 -109.92 -14.82 49.94
C CYS A 327 -109.31 -15.23 51.29
N LEU A 328 -108.16 -15.89 51.27
CA LEU A 328 -107.48 -16.36 52.49
C LEU A 328 -106.99 -15.22 53.39
N PHE A 329 -106.90 -13.99 52.86
CA PHE A 329 -106.45 -12.83 53.62
C PHE A 329 -107.60 -12.05 54.26
N CYS A 330 -108.66 -11.75 53.51
CA CYS A 330 -109.77 -10.92 53.99
C CYS A 330 -111.11 -11.65 54.17
N GLY A 331 -111.20 -12.93 53.79
CA GLY A 331 -112.41 -13.74 53.92
C GLY A 331 -113.52 -13.43 52.91
N SER A 332 -113.29 -12.53 51.94
CA SER A 332 -114.29 -12.17 50.94
C SER A 332 -114.65 -13.34 50.04
N ALA A 333 -115.95 -13.59 49.87
CA ALA A 333 -116.49 -14.58 48.93
C ALA A 333 -116.16 -14.22 47.47
N PRO A 334 -116.05 -15.22 46.56
CA PRO A 334 -115.69 -15.01 45.16
C PRO A 334 -116.52 -13.95 44.42
N GLU A 335 -117.80 -13.85 44.75
CA GLU A 335 -118.75 -12.87 44.20
C GLU A 335 -118.38 -11.41 44.49
N HIS A 336 -117.52 -11.18 45.49
CA HIS A 336 -117.00 -9.86 45.82
C HIS A 336 -115.62 -9.60 45.24
N HIS A 337 -115.03 -10.56 44.52
CA HIS A 337 -113.73 -10.38 43.87
C HIS A 337 -113.93 -9.59 42.57
N ARG A 338 -113.41 -8.37 42.51
CA ARG A 338 -113.44 -7.54 41.30
C ARG A 338 -112.45 -8.11 40.27
N LYS A 339 -112.93 -8.96 39.36
CA LYS A 339 -112.13 -9.51 38.23
C LYS A 339 -111.76 -8.46 37.16
N ALA A 340 -112.37 -7.29 37.16
CA ALA A 340 -112.39 -6.37 36.01
C ALA A 340 -111.08 -5.63 35.69
N GLU A 341 -110.03 -5.74 36.51
CA GLU A 341 -108.74 -5.03 36.28
C GLU A 341 -107.55 -5.98 36.07
N CYS A 342 -107.76 -7.30 36.03
CA CYS A 342 -106.70 -8.26 35.77
C CYS A 342 -106.89 -8.91 34.39
N ASP A 343 -106.22 -8.36 33.38
CA ASP A 343 -106.20 -8.85 31.99
C ASP A 343 -105.18 -9.99 31.78
N PHE A 344 -104.65 -10.54 32.87
CA PHE A 344 -103.64 -11.60 32.83
C PHE A 344 -104.30 -12.98 32.67
N ASP A 345 -104.21 -13.49 31.46
CA ASP A 345 -104.70 -14.81 31.08
C ASP A 345 -103.67 -15.88 31.46
N VAL A 346 -103.90 -16.52 32.61
CA VAL A 346 -103.03 -17.57 33.17
C VAL A 346 -102.89 -18.74 32.19
N GLU A 347 -103.96 -19.13 31.49
CA GLU A 347 -103.93 -20.25 30.54
C GLU A 347 -103.04 -19.92 29.34
N LYS A 348 -103.12 -18.69 28.81
CA LYS A 348 -102.22 -18.23 27.74
C LYS A 348 -100.76 -18.14 28.20
N ALA A 349 -100.51 -17.67 29.42
CA ALA A 349 -99.16 -17.60 29.97
C ALA A 349 -98.54 -18.99 30.13
N VAL A 350 -99.31 -19.97 30.62
CA VAL A 350 -98.90 -21.38 30.70
C VAL A 350 -98.64 -21.96 29.31
N ALA A 351 -99.56 -21.76 28.35
CA ALA A 351 -99.38 -22.25 26.98
C ALA A 351 -98.16 -21.65 26.28
N ALA A 352 -97.88 -20.36 26.51
CA ALA A 352 -96.68 -19.68 26.01
C ALA A 352 -95.40 -20.23 26.65
N ALA A 353 -95.40 -20.42 27.98
CA ALA A 353 -94.27 -21.01 28.70
C ALA A 353 -93.97 -22.43 28.20
N GLN A 354 -94.98 -23.27 28.05
CA GLN A 354 -94.85 -24.62 27.48
C GLN A 354 -94.29 -24.61 26.05
N SER A 355 -94.73 -23.65 25.22
CA SER A 355 -94.23 -23.50 23.85
C SER A 355 -92.75 -23.09 23.84
N GLU A 356 -92.36 -22.16 24.71
CA GLU A 356 -90.96 -21.71 24.79
C GLU A 356 -90.04 -22.79 25.39
N ILE A 357 -90.51 -23.54 26.40
CA ILE A 357 -89.80 -24.73 26.93
C ILE A 357 -89.50 -25.71 25.79
N ARG A 358 -90.48 -26.03 24.94
CA ARG A 358 -90.27 -26.93 23.79
C ARG A 358 -89.23 -26.39 22.81
N LYS A 359 -89.21 -25.08 22.54
CA LYS A 359 -88.18 -24.48 21.67
C LYS A 359 -86.78 -24.56 22.30
N ILE A 360 -86.67 -24.29 23.60
CA ILE A 360 -85.41 -24.38 24.33
C ILE A 360 -84.89 -25.82 24.34
N GLU A 361 -85.76 -26.82 24.53
CA GLU A 361 -85.38 -28.24 24.47
C GLU A 361 -84.80 -28.66 23.11
N ILE A 362 -85.40 -28.19 22.01
CA ILE A 362 -84.87 -28.43 20.67
C ILE A 362 -83.49 -27.79 20.53
N ARG A 363 -83.35 -26.51 20.90
CA ARG A 363 -82.06 -25.79 20.84
C ARG A 363 -80.98 -26.41 21.73
N GLN A 364 -81.33 -26.89 22.92
CA GLN A 364 -80.40 -27.60 23.81
C GLN A 364 -79.93 -28.92 23.19
N THR A 365 -80.81 -29.63 22.50
CA THR A 365 -80.46 -30.88 21.80
C THR A 365 -79.46 -30.60 20.67
N GLU A 366 -79.70 -29.58 19.84
CA GLU A 366 -78.79 -29.14 18.77
C GLU A 366 -77.43 -28.64 19.31
N LEU A 367 -77.47 -27.89 20.42
CA LEU A 367 -76.27 -27.40 21.10
C LEU A 367 -75.43 -28.56 21.63
N THR A 368 -76.07 -29.56 22.25
CA THR A 368 -75.40 -30.76 22.77
C THR A 368 -74.70 -31.54 21.66
N GLN A 369 -75.35 -31.69 20.49
CA GLN A 369 -74.75 -32.34 19.31
C GLN A 369 -73.54 -31.56 18.77
N THR A 370 -73.62 -30.23 18.78
CA THR A 370 -72.53 -29.34 18.35
C THR A 370 -71.34 -29.42 19.32
N ILE A 371 -71.58 -29.37 20.63
CA ILE A 371 -70.56 -29.58 21.67
C ILE A 371 -69.89 -30.95 21.50
N ALA A 372 -70.67 -32.01 21.26
CA ALA A 372 -70.12 -33.35 21.05
C ALA A 372 -69.22 -33.43 19.80
N THR A 373 -69.60 -32.74 18.71
CA THR A 373 -68.79 -32.66 17.48
C THR A 373 -67.49 -31.90 17.72
N LEU A 374 -67.56 -30.73 18.36
CA LEU A 374 -66.38 -29.91 18.69
C LEU A 374 -65.43 -30.61 19.65
N ARG A 375 -65.94 -31.34 20.66
CA ARG A 375 -65.10 -32.15 21.56
C ARG A 375 -64.36 -33.26 20.82
N LYS A 376 -65.01 -33.94 19.87
CA LYS A 376 -64.35 -34.96 19.03
C LYS A 376 -63.25 -34.33 18.16
N GLU A 377 -63.50 -33.14 17.62
CA GLU A 377 -62.52 -32.39 16.84
C GLU A 377 -61.31 -31.98 17.71
N ALA A 378 -61.54 -31.44 18.91
CA ALA A 378 -60.49 -31.07 19.87
C ALA A 378 -59.59 -32.27 20.21
N VAL A 379 -60.17 -33.41 20.59
CA VAL A 379 -59.41 -34.63 20.90
C VAL A 379 -58.59 -35.11 19.70
N SER A 380 -59.08 -34.90 18.46
CA SER A 380 -58.30 -35.22 17.26
C SER A 380 -57.07 -34.33 17.14
N PHE A 381 -57.19 -33.03 17.36
CA PHE A 381 -56.08 -32.09 17.33
C PHE A 381 -55.09 -32.31 18.47
N GLU A 382 -55.56 -32.54 19.70
CA GLU A 382 -54.73 -32.84 20.87
C GLU A 382 -53.85 -34.08 20.67
N ARG A 383 -54.33 -35.08 19.90
CA ARG A 383 -53.52 -36.26 19.55
C ARG A 383 -52.55 -36.01 18.40
N ARG A 384 -52.93 -35.21 17.41
CA ARG A 384 -52.15 -34.98 16.19
C ARG A 384 -51.04 -33.94 16.38
N LEU A 385 -51.27 -32.92 17.18
CA LEU A 385 -50.33 -31.82 17.40
C LEU A 385 -48.97 -32.30 17.95
N PRO A 386 -48.92 -33.13 19.00
CA PRO A 386 -47.63 -33.65 19.50
C PRO A 386 -46.84 -34.41 18.43
N MET A 387 -47.52 -35.20 17.58
CA MET A 387 -46.87 -35.93 16.49
C MET A 387 -46.29 -34.97 15.43
N LEU A 388 -47.00 -33.89 15.11
CA LEU A 388 -46.52 -32.88 14.16
C LEU A 388 -45.37 -32.07 14.74
N GLU A 389 -45.39 -31.78 16.04
CA GLU A 389 -44.31 -31.08 16.75
C GLU A 389 -43.04 -31.94 16.79
N GLU A 390 -43.15 -33.23 17.10
CA GLU A 390 -42.01 -34.16 17.07
C GLU A 390 -41.42 -34.30 15.65
N GLN A 391 -42.28 -34.35 14.62
CA GLN A 391 -41.84 -34.32 13.22
C GLN A 391 -41.13 -33.01 12.88
N LEU A 392 -41.62 -31.88 13.37
CA LEU A 392 -41.01 -30.57 13.15
C LEU A 392 -39.61 -30.49 13.78
N ASP A 393 -39.46 -30.99 15.01
CA ASP A 393 -38.18 -31.02 15.72
C ASP A 393 -37.20 -31.97 15.02
N THR A 394 -37.67 -33.12 14.54
CA THR A 394 -36.84 -34.08 13.79
C THR A 394 -36.28 -33.45 12.51
N VAL A 395 -37.15 -32.84 11.68
CA VAL A 395 -36.73 -32.20 10.42
C VAL A 395 -35.84 -30.99 10.69
N SER A 396 -36.12 -30.20 11.75
CA SER A 396 -35.29 -29.06 12.13
C SER A 396 -33.90 -29.53 12.58
N GLY A 397 -33.83 -30.59 13.39
CA GLY A 397 -32.58 -31.20 13.81
C GLY A 397 -31.76 -31.77 12.66
N GLU A 398 -32.40 -32.42 11.68
CA GLU A 398 -31.75 -32.91 10.45
C GLU A 398 -31.11 -31.75 9.66
N ILE A 399 -31.85 -30.66 9.48
CA ILE A 399 -31.36 -29.46 8.79
C ILE A 399 -30.16 -28.86 9.53
N ASP A 400 -30.27 -28.66 10.84
CA ASP A 400 -29.26 -27.93 11.59
C ASP A 400 -27.98 -28.75 11.84
N ARG A 401 -28.10 -30.07 12.01
CA ARG A 401 -26.96 -30.94 12.37
C ARG A 401 -26.28 -31.58 11.16
N VAL A 402 -27.00 -31.83 10.08
CA VAL A 402 -26.49 -32.62 8.95
C VAL A 402 -26.50 -31.81 7.66
N VAL A 403 -27.67 -31.34 7.24
CA VAL A 403 -27.83 -30.77 5.88
C VAL A 403 -27.14 -29.41 5.75
N ALA A 404 -27.36 -28.49 6.69
CA ALA A 404 -26.78 -27.15 6.64
C ALA A 404 -25.25 -27.15 6.83
N PRO A 405 -24.65 -27.91 7.77
CA PRO A 405 -23.20 -28.02 7.88
C PRO A 405 -22.54 -28.62 6.63
N ASN A 406 -23.09 -29.71 6.08
CA ASN A 406 -22.56 -30.34 4.86
C ASN A 406 -22.61 -29.37 3.67
N LEU A 407 -23.73 -28.65 3.51
CA LEU A 407 -23.87 -27.66 2.45
C LEU A 407 -22.85 -26.52 2.58
N ARG A 408 -22.57 -26.04 3.81
CA ARG A 408 -21.53 -25.03 4.06
C ARG A 408 -20.14 -25.54 3.70
N GLN A 409 -19.82 -26.79 4.06
CA GLN A 409 -18.53 -27.39 3.72
C GLN A 409 -18.35 -27.51 2.21
N LEU A 410 -19.36 -28.03 1.49
CA LEU A 410 -19.32 -28.15 0.02
C LEU A 410 -19.20 -26.80 -0.67
N ARG A 411 -19.93 -25.78 -0.21
CA ARG A 411 -19.80 -24.40 -0.74
C ARG A 411 -18.41 -23.82 -0.52
N THR A 412 -17.81 -24.09 0.64
CA THR A 412 -16.46 -23.60 0.96
C THR A 412 -15.42 -24.29 0.08
N ALA A 413 -15.51 -25.61 -0.08
CA ALA A 413 -14.63 -26.38 -0.96
C ALA A 413 -14.76 -25.95 -2.43
N TYR A 414 -15.99 -25.77 -2.92
CA TYR A 414 -16.23 -25.29 -4.28
C TYR A 414 -15.66 -23.88 -4.49
N ARG A 415 -15.84 -22.98 -3.52
CA ARG A 415 -15.27 -21.62 -3.57
C ARG A 415 -13.76 -21.63 -3.64
N GLN A 416 -13.09 -22.45 -2.83
CA GLN A 416 -11.62 -22.59 -2.87
C GLN A 416 -11.13 -23.07 -4.23
N LEU A 417 -11.84 -24.02 -4.86
CA LEU A 417 -11.52 -24.48 -6.21
C LEU A 417 -11.75 -23.38 -7.26
N ALA A 418 -12.84 -22.62 -7.14
CA ALA A 418 -13.16 -21.51 -8.04
C ALA A 418 -12.14 -20.36 -7.93
N ASP A 419 -11.73 -20.00 -6.71
CA ASP A 419 -10.70 -19.00 -6.46
C ASP A 419 -9.38 -19.44 -7.09
N LYS A 420 -9.00 -20.73 -6.94
CA LYS A 420 -7.80 -21.29 -7.55
C LYS A 420 -7.87 -21.34 -9.09
N ASP A 421 -9.02 -21.70 -9.68
CA ASP A 421 -9.22 -21.62 -11.13
C ASP A 421 -9.11 -20.16 -11.63
N GLY A 422 -9.59 -19.20 -10.83
CA GLY A 422 -9.43 -17.77 -11.08
C GLY A 422 -7.98 -17.33 -11.17
N GLU A 423 -7.16 -17.68 -10.18
CA GLU A 423 -5.72 -17.40 -10.16
C GLU A 423 -5.00 -18.00 -11.39
N VAL A 424 -5.31 -19.26 -11.72
CA VAL A 424 -4.71 -19.94 -12.88
C VAL A 424 -5.14 -19.30 -14.20
N ARG A 425 -6.39 -18.85 -14.33
CA ARG A 425 -6.85 -18.11 -15.51
C ARG A 425 -6.17 -16.77 -15.67
N GLU A 426 -5.97 -16.04 -14.57
CA GLU A 426 -5.25 -14.77 -14.59
C GLU A 426 -3.81 -14.97 -15.06
N ALA A 427 -3.11 -15.97 -14.51
CA ALA A 427 -1.76 -16.34 -14.96
C ALA A 427 -1.71 -16.68 -16.46
N LEU A 428 -2.66 -17.50 -16.96
CA LEU A 428 -2.75 -17.82 -18.38
C LEU A 428 -3.09 -16.60 -19.25
N ALA A 429 -3.90 -15.67 -18.75
CA ALA A 429 -4.22 -14.42 -19.45
C ALA A 429 -2.99 -13.52 -19.59
N ILE A 430 -2.16 -13.43 -18.54
CA ILE A 430 -0.88 -12.70 -18.58
C ILE A 430 0.05 -13.32 -19.63
N HIS A 431 0.17 -14.66 -19.68
CA HIS A 431 0.95 -15.35 -20.71
C HIS A 431 0.46 -15.07 -22.14
N ARG A 432 -0.85 -15.08 -22.37
CA ARG A 432 -1.44 -14.75 -23.67
C ARG A 432 -1.21 -13.29 -24.04
N GLY A 433 -1.36 -12.38 -23.08
CA GLY A 433 -1.07 -10.96 -23.26
C GLY A 433 0.39 -10.72 -23.65
N LEU A 434 1.33 -11.42 -22.98
CA LEU A 434 2.74 -11.38 -23.34
C LEU A 434 2.98 -11.86 -24.77
N SER A 435 2.41 -12.99 -25.17
CA SER A 435 2.55 -13.52 -26.53
C SER A 435 1.97 -12.58 -27.60
N ASP A 436 0.80 -11.97 -27.36
CA ASP A 436 0.19 -11.00 -28.27
C ASP A 436 1.05 -9.73 -28.41
N LEU A 437 1.57 -9.21 -27.29
CA LEU A 437 2.47 -8.06 -27.31
C LEU A 437 3.78 -8.35 -28.07
N GLU A 438 4.36 -9.54 -27.87
CA GLU A 438 5.56 -9.98 -28.59
C GLU A 438 5.29 -10.14 -30.10
N GLN A 439 4.12 -10.68 -30.50
CA GLN A 439 3.71 -10.77 -31.90
C GLN A 439 3.49 -9.39 -32.54
N ARG A 440 2.83 -8.46 -31.83
CA ARG A 440 2.61 -7.08 -32.28
C ARG A 440 3.92 -6.34 -32.46
N LYS A 441 4.86 -6.51 -31.52
CA LYS A 441 6.22 -5.98 -31.63
C LYS A 441 6.91 -6.53 -32.89
N ALA A 442 6.91 -7.85 -33.07
CA ALA A 442 7.54 -8.48 -34.23
C ALA A 442 6.90 -8.05 -35.58
N ALA A 443 5.61 -7.74 -35.61
CA ALA A 443 4.94 -7.20 -36.79
C ALA A 443 5.35 -5.75 -37.08
N LEU A 444 5.38 -4.90 -36.05
CA LEU A 444 5.83 -3.51 -36.13
C LEU A 444 7.34 -3.37 -36.37
N GLU A 445 8.16 -4.38 -36.09
CA GLU A 445 9.56 -4.42 -36.49
C GLU A 445 9.71 -4.79 -37.97
N ARG A 446 9.00 -5.84 -38.43
CA ARG A 446 9.02 -6.30 -39.84
C ARG A 446 8.53 -5.26 -40.84
N GLU A 447 7.49 -4.51 -40.51
CA GLU A 447 7.00 -3.41 -41.36
C GLU A 447 7.99 -2.22 -41.43
N GLY A 448 9.02 -2.17 -40.56
CA GLY A 448 10.02 -1.09 -40.47
C GLY A 448 11.24 -1.38 -41.31
N GLU A 449 11.59 -2.65 -41.45
CA GLU A 449 12.68 -3.13 -42.30
C GLU A 449 12.37 -2.95 -43.80
N VAL A 450 11.10 -2.96 -44.20
CA VAL A 450 10.68 -2.83 -45.61
C VAL A 450 10.72 -1.38 -46.13
N SER A 451 10.71 -0.36 -45.25
CA SER A 451 10.71 1.07 -45.64
C SER A 451 11.97 1.85 -45.24
N GLY A 452 12.90 1.25 -44.51
CA GLY A 452 14.06 1.95 -43.94
C GLY A 452 15.40 1.51 -44.52
N ASN A 453 15.61 1.58 -45.84
CA ASN A 453 16.94 1.38 -46.40
C ASN A 453 17.77 2.67 -46.19
N GLY A 454 18.57 2.71 -45.13
CA GLY A 454 19.57 3.76 -44.89
C GLY A 454 19.29 4.63 -43.67
N GLY A 455 19.78 4.20 -42.51
CA GLY A 455 19.86 5.05 -41.33
C GLY A 455 20.63 4.34 -40.24
N ASN A 456 21.92 4.68 -40.11
CA ASN A 456 22.80 4.20 -39.06
C ASN A 456 22.07 4.13 -37.71
N SER A 457 22.02 2.93 -37.14
CA SER A 457 21.72 2.74 -35.73
C SER A 457 22.72 3.56 -34.92
N LEU A 458 22.28 4.72 -34.41
CA LEU A 458 23.04 5.46 -33.40
C LEU A 458 22.94 4.66 -32.11
N SER A 459 23.85 3.69 -31.97
CA SER A 459 24.05 2.84 -30.80
C SER A 459 24.33 3.67 -29.53
N ASP A 460 24.50 2.98 -28.40
CA ASP A 460 24.74 3.52 -27.05
C ASP A 460 25.53 4.82 -27.02
N VAL A 461 25.33 5.65 -25.98
CA VAL A 461 26.15 6.86 -25.72
C VAL A 461 27.63 6.50 -25.94
N ASP A 462 28.17 6.88 -27.09
CA ASP A 462 29.49 6.41 -27.56
C ASP A 462 30.55 7.08 -26.68
N LEU A 463 30.91 6.42 -25.59
CA LEU A 463 32.10 6.74 -24.82
C LEU A 463 33.28 6.13 -25.60
N PRO A 464 34.23 6.94 -26.10
CA PRO A 464 35.36 6.41 -26.85
C PRO A 464 36.09 5.34 -26.03
N SER A 465 36.38 4.18 -26.62
CA SER A 465 37.04 3.06 -25.92
C SER A 465 38.34 3.51 -25.25
N SER A 466 39.14 4.34 -25.92
CA SER A 466 40.37 4.92 -25.36
C SER A 466 40.15 5.79 -24.12
N THR A 467 38.99 6.43 -23.98
CA THR A 467 38.61 7.24 -22.81
C THR A 467 38.17 6.33 -21.67
N ALA A 468 37.35 5.32 -21.98
CA ALA A 468 36.93 4.29 -21.03
C ALA A 468 38.13 3.52 -20.46
N ASP A 469 39.09 3.14 -21.30
CA ASP A 469 40.32 2.44 -20.89
C ASP A 469 41.19 3.30 -19.97
N LYS A 470 41.36 4.59 -20.30
CA LYS A 470 42.10 5.53 -19.42
C LYS A 470 41.41 5.67 -18.06
N PHE A 471 40.08 5.78 -18.04
CA PHE A 471 39.30 5.85 -16.79
C PHE A 471 39.45 4.56 -15.98
N ALA A 472 39.28 3.39 -16.60
CA ALA A 472 39.48 2.09 -15.97
C ALA A 472 40.91 1.92 -15.43
N GLY A 473 41.92 2.46 -16.11
CA GLY A 473 43.31 2.50 -15.64
C GLY A 473 43.49 3.31 -14.34
N ILE A 474 42.79 4.44 -14.19
CA ILE A 474 42.79 5.23 -12.95
C ILE A 474 42.03 4.51 -11.83
N VAL A 475 40.94 3.81 -12.16
CA VAL A 475 40.24 2.96 -11.20
C VAL A 475 41.15 1.82 -10.71
N LEU A 476 41.85 1.15 -11.63
CA LEU A 476 42.81 0.10 -11.30
C LEU A 476 43.93 0.62 -10.38
N SER A 477 44.51 1.80 -10.67
CA SER A 477 45.56 2.36 -9.84
C SER A 477 45.05 2.77 -8.46
N THR A 478 43.82 3.30 -8.37
CA THR A 478 43.17 3.68 -7.10
C THR A 478 42.92 2.43 -6.24
N LEU A 479 42.33 1.38 -6.81
CA LEU A 479 42.07 0.13 -6.09
C LEU A 479 43.36 -0.61 -5.71
N LYS A 480 44.41 -0.58 -6.55
CA LYS A 480 45.74 -1.11 -6.19
C LYS A 480 46.34 -0.33 -5.01
N ALA A 481 46.24 0.99 -5.03
CA ALA A 481 46.75 1.82 -3.93
C ALA A 481 45.98 1.59 -2.62
N TRP A 482 44.73 1.15 -2.68
CA TRP A 482 43.93 0.73 -1.52
C TRP A 482 44.16 -0.73 -1.11
N HIS A 483 45.07 -1.47 -1.76
CA HIS A 483 45.25 -2.90 -1.55
C HIS A 483 43.94 -3.71 -1.69
N PHE A 484 43.13 -3.40 -2.71
CA PHE A 484 41.95 -4.20 -3.02
C PHE A 484 42.36 -5.65 -3.35
N PRO A 485 41.67 -6.67 -2.79
CA PRO A 485 42.06 -8.07 -2.94
C PRO A 485 42.20 -8.52 -4.40
N GLU A 486 43.30 -9.23 -4.69
CA GLU A 486 43.57 -9.94 -5.94
C GLU A 486 43.40 -9.10 -7.23
N ILE A 487 43.62 -7.78 -7.22
CA ILE A 487 43.32 -6.93 -8.37
C ILE A 487 44.40 -6.85 -9.46
N ASP A 488 44.09 -7.40 -10.64
CA ASP A 488 45.00 -7.37 -11.80
C ASP A 488 44.51 -6.44 -12.91
N ARG A 489 43.22 -6.54 -13.25
CA ARG A 489 42.61 -5.86 -14.40
C ARG A 489 41.26 -5.24 -14.06
N VAL A 490 41.02 -4.03 -14.57
CA VAL A 490 39.73 -3.35 -14.55
C VAL A 490 39.44 -2.86 -15.95
N HIS A 491 38.21 -3.05 -16.42
CA HIS A 491 37.69 -2.39 -17.61
C HIS A 491 36.30 -1.83 -17.34
N PHE A 492 35.92 -0.81 -18.11
CA PHE A 492 34.56 -0.27 -18.09
C PHE A 492 33.78 -0.93 -19.22
N ASP A 493 32.68 -1.62 -18.89
CA ASP A 493 31.81 -2.22 -19.88
C ASP A 493 30.71 -1.24 -20.27
N SER A 494 30.74 -0.76 -21.51
CA SER A 494 29.77 0.21 -22.04
C SER A 494 28.34 -0.34 -22.07
N LYS A 495 28.14 -1.65 -22.11
CA LYS A 495 26.79 -2.27 -22.12
C LYS A 495 26.14 -2.23 -20.75
N THR A 496 26.86 -2.70 -19.72
CA THR A 496 26.39 -2.65 -18.33
C THR A 496 26.59 -1.29 -17.69
N ARG A 497 27.36 -0.40 -18.32
CA ARG A 497 27.70 0.96 -17.86
C ARG A 497 28.37 0.94 -16.49
N ASP A 498 29.14 -0.11 -16.20
CA ASP A 498 29.77 -0.35 -14.91
C ASP A 498 31.17 -0.95 -15.10
N LEU A 499 31.89 -1.08 -13.99
CA LEU A 499 33.19 -1.69 -13.92
C LEU A 499 33.10 -3.22 -13.90
N VAL A 500 34.03 -3.84 -14.60
CA VAL A 500 34.31 -5.27 -14.52
C VAL A 500 35.72 -5.46 -14.00
N ILE A 501 35.84 -6.11 -12.84
CA ILE A 501 37.08 -6.25 -12.07
C ILE A 501 37.49 -7.73 -12.14
N ASN A 502 38.66 -8.01 -12.71
CA ASN A 502 39.14 -9.37 -12.98
C ASN A 502 38.21 -10.27 -13.80
N GLY A 503 37.25 -9.69 -14.52
CA GLY A 503 36.23 -10.44 -15.28
C GLY A 503 34.93 -10.68 -14.49
N LYS A 504 34.87 -10.22 -13.24
CA LYS A 504 33.66 -10.23 -12.39
C LYS A 504 33.00 -8.85 -12.44
N ASN A 505 31.69 -8.81 -12.67
CA ASN A 505 30.92 -7.56 -12.62
C ASN A 505 30.97 -6.96 -11.22
N ARG A 506 31.11 -5.62 -11.11
CA ARG A 506 31.10 -4.91 -9.82
C ARG A 506 29.89 -5.28 -8.95
N THR A 507 28.71 -5.39 -9.56
CA THR A 507 27.45 -5.75 -8.88
C THR A 507 27.44 -7.16 -8.27
N SER A 508 28.33 -8.06 -8.70
CA SER A 508 28.46 -9.43 -8.18
C SER A 508 29.35 -9.54 -6.94
N PHE A 509 29.97 -8.46 -6.47
CA PHE A 509 30.72 -8.44 -5.22
C PHE A 509 29.79 -8.34 -4.01
N GLY A 510 30.26 -8.77 -2.82
CA GLY A 510 29.54 -8.59 -1.55
C GLY A 510 29.34 -7.11 -1.20
N LYS A 511 28.43 -6.81 -0.26
CA LYS A 511 28.02 -5.45 0.11
C LYS A 511 29.21 -4.53 0.42
N GLY A 512 30.17 -5.01 1.21
CA GLY A 512 31.39 -4.28 1.56
C GLY A 512 32.26 -3.92 0.35
N LEU A 513 32.62 -4.91 -0.47
CA LEU A 513 33.43 -4.69 -1.67
C LEU A 513 32.70 -3.85 -2.73
N ARG A 514 31.36 -3.91 -2.79
CA ARG A 514 30.57 -3.00 -3.64
C ARG A 514 30.69 -1.54 -3.20
N ALA A 515 30.64 -1.27 -1.89
CA ALA A 515 30.83 0.08 -1.35
C ALA A 515 32.22 0.64 -1.70
N ILE A 516 33.27 -0.17 -1.54
CA ILE A 516 34.64 0.22 -1.91
C ILE A 516 34.77 0.49 -3.40
N THR A 517 34.23 -0.37 -4.25
CA THR A 517 34.34 -0.20 -5.71
C THR A 517 33.49 0.98 -6.22
N GLN A 518 32.37 1.29 -5.57
CA GLN A 518 31.62 2.53 -5.82
C GLN A 518 32.44 3.76 -5.42
N ALA A 519 33.03 3.77 -4.21
CA ALA A 519 33.91 4.85 -3.77
C ALA A 519 35.09 5.03 -4.72
N ALA A 520 35.71 3.93 -5.18
CA ALA A 520 36.78 3.96 -6.16
C ALA A 520 36.32 4.59 -7.48
N PHE A 521 35.14 4.21 -8.00
CA PHE A 521 34.58 4.82 -9.20
C PHE A 521 34.48 6.36 -9.08
N THR A 522 33.87 6.85 -8.00
CA THR A 522 33.65 8.29 -7.77
C THR A 522 34.97 9.04 -7.54
N VAL A 523 35.89 8.48 -6.74
CA VAL A 523 37.23 9.06 -6.50
C VAL A 523 38.05 9.10 -7.79
N SER A 524 38.02 8.02 -8.58
CA SER A 524 38.72 7.95 -9.85
C SER A 524 38.13 8.87 -10.90
N LEU A 525 36.82 9.14 -10.89
CA LEU A 525 36.20 10.13 -11.78
C LEU A 525 36.72 11.54 -11.48
N LEU A 526 36.75 11.94 -10.21
CA LEU A 526 37.36 13.21 -9.78
C LEU A 526 38.83 13.30 -10.21
N GLN A 527 39.62 12.24 -9.99
CA GLN A 527 41.03 12.20 -10.37
C GLN A 527 41.23 12.27 -11.88
N TYR A 528 40.43 11.52 -12.65
CA TYR A 528 40.46 11.53 -14.10
C TYR A 528 40.24 12.95 -14.62
N CYS A 529 39.16 13.61 -14.18
CA CYS A 529 38.84 14.94 -14.68
C CYS A 529 39.93 15.96 -14.34
N ARG A 530 40.59 15.82 -13.19
CA ARG A 530 41.72 16.69 -12.83
C ARG A 530 42.96 16.39 -13.65
N GLN A 531 43.28 15.12 -13.90
CA GLN A 531 44.45 14.70 -14.67
C GLN A 531 44.34 15.07 -16.16
N PHE A 532 43.16 14.93 -16.75
CA PHE A 532 42.91 15.22 -18.18
C PHE A 532 42.26 16.58 -18.43
N GLU A 533 42.16 17.41 -17.38
CA GLU A 533 41.59 18.77 -17.43
C GLU A 533 40.17 18.87 -17.99
N THR A 534 39.36 17.82 -17.80
CA THR A 534 37.95 17.81 -18.19
C THR A 534 37.05 18.31 -17.05
N PRO A 535 35.80 18.70 -17.34
CA PRO A 535 34.94 19.31 -16.33
C PRO A 535 34.62 18.37 -15.15
N HIS A 536 34.61 18.90 -13.93
CA HIS A 536 34.12 18.22 -12.72
C HIS A 536 33.85 19.25 -11.59
N PRO A 537 32.82 19.07 -10.75
CA PRO A 537 32.52 19.98 -9.64
C PRO A 537 33.70 20.24 -8.70
N GLY A 538 34.60 19.28 -8.51
CA GLY A 538 35.86 19.43 -7.76
C GLY A 538 35.83 18.89 -6.33
N PHE A 539 34.63 18.59 -5.83
CA PHE A 539 34.43 17.87 -4.58
C PHE A 539 33.64 16.58 -4.80
N ILE A 540 33.74 15.65 -3.85
CA ILE A 540 32.88 14.47 -3.72
C ILE A 540 32.49 14.25 -2.25
N VAL A 541 31.35 13.61 -2.02
CA VAL A 541 30.83 13.21 -0.70
C VAL A 541 30.55 11.72 -0.73
N LEU A 542 31.13 10.98 0.21
CA LEU A 542 30.97 9.54 0.36
C LEU A 542 30.43 9.25 1.76
N ASP A 543 29.25 8.66 1.84
CA ASP A 543 28.64 8.25 3.10
C ASP A 543 28.78 6.74 3.29
N SER A 544 29.45 6.36 4.38
CA SER A 544 29.69 4.99 4.83
C SER A 544 30.42 4.06 3.82
N PRO A 545 31.51 4.51 3.15
CA PRO A 545 32.24 3.67 2.19
C PRO A 545 32.89 2.43 2.82
N LEU A 546 33.17 2.43 4.13
CA LEU A 546 33.87 1.37 4.83
C LEU A 546 32.99 0.62 5.84
N LEU A 547 31.73 1.01 6.02
CA LEU A 547 30.84 0.42 7.03
C LEU A 547 30.58 -1.07 6.79
N SER A 548 30.18 -1.40 5.56
CA SER A 548 29.84 -2.79 5.16
C SER A 548 31.06 -3.69 4.98
N TYR A 549 32.28 -3.15 5.13
CA TYR A 549 33.54 -3.89 5.08
C TYR A 549 33.82 -4.62 6.42
N ARG A 550 33.05 -4.36 7.50
CA ARG A 550 33.22 -4.98 8.83
C ARG A 550 32.17 -6.04 9.21
N GLU A 551 31.06 -6.13 8.50
CA GLU A 551 29.96 -7.08 8.79
C GLU A 551 30.02 -8.28 7.83
N PRO A 552 30.36 -9.49 8.28
CA PRO A 552 30.42 -10.67 7.40
C PRO A 552 29.03 -11.28 7.22
N GLU A 553 28.67 -11.61 5.98
CA GLU A 553 27.51 -12.45 5.66
C GLU A 553 27.92 -13.85 5.14
N GLY A 554 29.21 -14.20 5.12
CA GLY A 554 29.69 -15.56 4.78
C GLY A 554 31.22 -15.76 4.74
N ASP A 555 31.65 -17.03 4.67
CA ASP A 555 33.06 -17.46 4.75
C ASP A 555 33.94 -17.03 3.55
N GLY A 556 33.35 -16.60 2.43
CA GLY A 556 34.08 -16.13 1.23
C GLY A 556 34.34 -14.62 1.16
N ASP A 557 33.81 -13.85 2.12
CA ASP A 557 33.86 -12.38 2.18
C ASP A 557 34.40 -11.88 3.54
N ASP A 558 34.98 -12.77 4.37
CA ASP A 558 35.57 -12.38 5.67
C ASP A 558 36.94 -11.72 5.48
N LEU A 559 36.92 -10.39 5.33
CA LEU A 559 38.10 -9.54 5.15
C LEU A 559 38.53 -8.81 6.44
N ARG A 560 38.10 -9.31 7.61
CA ARG A 560 38.53 -8.83 8.93
C ARG A 560 40.03 -9.09 9.12
N GLY A 561 40.85 -8.13 8.68
CA GLY A 561 42.32 -8.20 8.75
C GLY A 561 43.07 -7.56 7.58
N SER A 562 42.36 -7.06 6.55
CA SER A 562 43.01 -6.34 5.46
C SER A 562 43.35 -4.89 5.84
N ASP A 563 44.45 -4.39 5.32
CA ASP A 563 45.00 -3.04 5.50
C ASP A 563 44.33 -1.98 4.61
N LEU A 564 43.25 -2.36 3.91
CA LEU A 564 42.54 -1.53 2.94
C LEU A 564 41.98 -0.26 3.57
N ASN A 565 41.46 -0.32 4.79
CA ASN A 565 40.93 0.85 5.49
C ASN A 565 42.01 1.93 5.68
N SER A 566 43.20 1.52 6.15
CA SER A 566 44.33 2.44 6.33
C SER A 566 44.77 3.03 5.00
N HIS A 567 44.96 2.19 3.98
CA HIS A 567 45.40 2.63 2.66
C HIS A 567 44.36 3.53 1.95
N PHE A 568 43.07 3.29 2.15
CA PHE A 568 42.00 4.16 1.67
C PHE A 568 42.16 5.58 2.21
N PHE A 569 42.28 5.74 3.53
CA PHE A 569 42.43 7.07 4.11
C PHE A 569 43.79 7.70 3.79
N GLU A 570 44.88 6.93 3.81
CA GLU A 570 46.21 7.43 3.43
C GLU A 570 46.25 7.94 1.98
N PHE A 571 45.59 7.21 1.06
CA PHE A 571 45.46 7.63 -0.32
C PHE A 571 44.71 8.95 -0.44
N LEU A 572 43.57 9.07 0.24
CA LEU A 572 42.76 10.29 0.21
C LEU A 572 43.46 11.48 0.89
N ALA A 573 44.22 11.26 1.96
CA ALA A 573 44.98 12.29 2.66
C ALA A 573 46.12 12.88 1.80
N LYS A 574 46.63 12.11 0.84
CA LYS A 574 47.67 12.53 -0.11
C LYS A 574 47.11 13.24 -1.36
N LEU A 575 45.79 13.41 -1.47
CA LEU A 575 45.20 14.14 -2.59
C LEU A 575 45.63 15.61 -2.59
N GLN A 576 45.83 16.15 -3.79
CA GLN A 576 46.14 17.56 -3.99
C GLN A 576 44.97 18.45 -3.54
N ALA A 577 45.28 19.68 -3.12
CA ALA A 577 44.30 20.61 -2.55
C ALA A 577 43.19 21.06 -3.53
N ASP A 578 43.36 20.81 -4.83
CA ASP A 578 42.37 21.05 -5.88
C ASP A 578 41.29 19.96 -5.97
N ARG A 579 41.38 18.93 -5.11
CA ARG A 579 40.43 17.83 -4.96
C ARG A 579 39.91 17.84 -3.53
N GLN A 580 38.60 17.85 -3.36
CA GLN A 580 37.99 17.80 -2.03
C GLN A 580 37.19 16.50 -1.88
N VAL A 581 37.43 15.77 -0.80
CA VAL A 581 36.72 14.51 -0.50
C VAL A 581 36.16 14.60 0.91
N LEU A 582 34.84 14.46 1.04
CA LEU A 582 34.15 14.40 2.32
C LEU A 582 33.77 12.95 2.57
N VAL A 583 34.29 12.35 3.64
CA VAL A 583 33.95 10.99 4.07
C VAL A 583 33.17 11.07 5.36
N VAL A 584 31.98 10.50 5.35
CA VAL A 584 31.14 10.31 6.53
C VAL A 584 31.20 8.84 6.91
N GLU A 585 31.60 8.50 8.14
CA GLU A 585 31.86 7.10 8.51
C GLU A 585 31.52 6.85 9.99
N ASN A 586 31.05 5.64 10.35
CA ASN A 586 30.81 5.30 11.76
C ASN A 586 32.08 4.77 12.44
N THR A 587 33.01 4.25 11.63
CA THR A 587 34.30 3.75 12.07
C THR A 587 35.31 4.88 12.29
N ASP A 588 36.09 4.78 13.37
CA ASP A 588 37.23 5.68 13.60
C ASP A 588 38.33 5.45 12.55
N PRO A 589 38.80 6.50 11.84
CA PRO A 589 39.89 6.40 10.87
C PRO A 589 41.25 6.19 11.59
N PRO A 590 42.35 5.93 10.86
CA PRO A 590 43.68 5.85 11.45
C PRO A 590 44.04 7.08 12.31
N ALA A 591 44.88 6.91 13.33
CA ALA A 591 45.17 7.95 14.33
C ALA A 591 45.72 9.25 13.70
N GLU A 592 46.53 9.13 12.65
CA GLU A 592 47.07 10.27 11.89
C GLU A 592 45.96 11.10 11.23
N ILE A 593 44.91 10.44 10.76
CA ILE A 593 43.75 11.09 10.14
C ILE A 593 42.87 11.72 11.21
N GLN A 594 42.68 11.05 12.35
CA GLN A 594 41.95 11.63 13.49
C GLN A 594 42.60 12.93 14.00
N ALA A 595 43.93 13.03 13.92
CA ALA A 595 44.68 14.22 14.32
C ALA A 595 44.63 15.37 13.27
N SER A 596 44.09 15.12 12.08
CA SER A 596 43.95 16.13 11.03
C SER A 596 42.94 17.21 11.44
N LEU A 597 43.22 18.46 11.09
CA LEU A 597 42.33 19.61 11.31
C LEU A 597 40.95 19.44 10.68
N GLN A 598 40.84 18.59 9.67
CA GLN A 598 39.63 18.34 8.89
C GLN A 598 38.91 17.06 9.32
N SER A 599 39.34 16.45 10.42
CA SER A 599 38.66 15.32 11.05
C SER A 599 37.78 15.79 12.21
N VAL A 600 36.50 15.46 12.17
CA VAL A 600 35.52 15.83 13.20
C VAL A 600 34.92 14.55 13.78
N LYS A 601 35.20 14.30 15.07
CA LYS A 601 34.63 13.17 15.82
C LYS A 601 33.32 13.55 16.51
N PHE A 602 32.26 12.80 16.25
CA PHE A 602 31.00 12.84 16.99
C PHE A 602 31.00 11.76 18.08
N THR A 603 30.98 12.20 19.33
CA THR A 603 31.16 11.33 20.50
C THR A 603 29.86 10.73 21.00
N LYS A 604 28.72 11.41 20.80
CA LYS A 604 27.42 11.11 21.44
C LYS A 604 27.49 11.09 22.97
N ILE A 605 28.47 11.76 23.55
CA ILE A 605 28.66 11.86 25.01
C ILE A 605 28.60 13.33 25.40
N GLU A 606 27.66 13.68 26.28
CA GLU A 606 27.51 15.06 26.75
C GLU A 606 28.78 15.51 27.49
N GLY A 607 29.23 16.74 27.23
CA GLY A 607 30.44 17.30 27.86
C GLY A 607 31.77 16.74 27.34
N VAL A 608 31.78 15.76 26.43
CA VAL A 608 33.01 15.19 25.85
C VAL A 608 33.06 15.46 24.35
N GLY A 609 33.97 16.35 23.93
CA GLY A 609 34.14 16.69 22.51
C GLY A 609 32.85 17.22 21.89
N ARG A 610 32.63 16.91 20.61
CA ARG A 610 31.41 17.28 19.88
C ARG A 610 30.40 16.13 19.94
N TYR A 611 29.23 16.37 20.51
CA TYR A 611 28.19 15.33 20.66
C TYR A 611 27.70 14.77 19.31
N GLY A 612 27.34 15.69 18.40
CA GLY A 612 26.85 15.38 17.06
C GLY A 612 26.90 16.62 16.17
N PHE A 613 26.16 16.59 15.06
CA PHE A 613 26.08 17.75 14.17
C PHE A 613 25.42 18.95 14.84
N PHE A 614 24.27 18.73 15.47
CA PHE A 614 23.52 19.74 16.23
C PHE A 614 24.01 19.81 17.69
N PRO A 615 24.09 21.01 18.29
CA PRO A 615 24.40 21.18 19.70
C PRO A 615 23.26 20.65 20.58
N ILE A 616 23.61 20.06 21.73
CA ILE A 616 22.63 19.74 22.77
C ILE A 616 22.26 21.03 23.49
N GLU A 617 20.97 21.29 23.63
CA GLU A 617 20.50 22.36 24.52
C GLU A 617 20.40 21.86 25.96
N PRO A 618 20.76 22.70 26.95
CA PRO A 618 20.46 22.39 28.33
C PRO A 618 18.93 22.24 28.47
N ALA A 619 18.49 21.17 29.14
CA ALA A 619 17.07 20.97 29.43
C ALA A 619 16.49 22.24 30.09
N PRO A 620 15.29 22.69 29.70
CA PRO A 620 14.65 23.81 30.39
C PRO A 620 14.54 23.47 31.88
N PRO A 621 14.76 24.44 32.79
CA PRO A 621 14.56 24.21 34.20
C PRO A 621 13.11 23.75 34.41
N THR A 622 12.96 22.61 35.08
CA THR A 622 11.69 21.97 35.41
C THR A 622 10.83 22.79 36.36
#